data_AF-A0A0G0C798-F1
#
_entry.id   AF-A0A0G0C798-F1
#
_cell.length_a   1.000
_cell.length_b   1.000
_cell.length_c   1.000
_cell.angle_alpha   90.00
_cell.angle_beta   90.00
_cell.angle_gamma   90.00
#
_symmetry.space_group_name_H-M   'P 1'
#
loop_
_entity.id
_entity.type
_entity.pdbx_description
1 polymer ?
#
loop_
_entity_poly.entity_id
_entity_poly.type
_entity_poly.pdbx_seq_one_letter_code
_entity_poly.pdbx_strand_id
1 'polypeptide(L)'
;MKNYIGIDISKRDFHACFSDIGDVLKFDNTKEGILYFLNYLKQNRFFNTNTLLGLESTGSYHLQLSFLATNAKYTVFVINPLITRIQSKRAVHIMLMYRT
;
A
#
# COMPACT_ATOMS: atom_id res chain seq x y z
N MET A 1 15.27 -11.62 -3.11
CA MET A 1 14.75 -10.26 -3.44
C MET A 1 13.52 -9.98 -2.59
N LYS A 2 13.31 -8.72 -2.21
CA LYS A 2 12.09 -8.27 -1.54
C LYS A 2 11.18 -7.60 -2.58
N ASN A 3 9.91 -7.96 -2.57
CA ASN A 3 8.87 -7.40 -3.42
C ASN A 3 8.16 -6.30 -2.66
N TYR A 4 7.83 -5.21 -3.35
CA TYR A 4 7.11 -4.08 -2.79
C TYR A 4 5.81 -3.90 -3.55
N ILE A 5 4.71 -3.77 -2.80
CA ILE A 5 3.39 -3.55 -3.37
C ILE A 5 2.82 -2.27 -2.77
N GLY A 6 2.60 -1.26 -3.61
CA GLY A 6 1.94 -0.03 -3.23
C GLY A 6 0.43 -0.18 -3.36
N ILE A 7 -0.33 0.23 -2.36
CA ILE A 7 -1.78 0.10 -2.33
C ILE A 7 -2.41 1.45 -2.01
N ASP A 8 -3.21 1.94 -2.95
CA ASP A 8 -4.12 3.07 -2.75
C ASP A 8 -5.54 2.54 -2.50
N ILE A 9 -6.15 2.95 -1.39
CA ILE A 9 -7.43 2.40 -0.91
C ILE A 9 -8.51 3.46 -0.77
N SER A 10 -9.67 3.14 -1.33
CA SER A 10 -10.90 3.91 -1.27
C SER A 10 -11.96 3.18 -0.44
N LYS A 11 -13.14 3.79 -0.29
CA LYS A 11 -14.28 3.18 0.42
C LYS A 11 -14.74 1.87 -0.22
N ARG A 12 -14.69 1.75 -1.55
CA ARG A 12 -15.31 0.62 -2.29
C ARG A 12 -14.28 -0.35 -2.84
N ASP A 13 -13.08 0.13 -3.14
CA ASP A 13 -12.05 -0.63 -3.83
C ASP A 13 -10.65 -0.19 -3.40
N PHE A 14 -9.65 -0.94 -3.81
CA PHE A 14 -8.25 -0.57 -3.72
C PHE A 14 -7.49 -1.01 -4.96
N HIS A 15 -6.42 -0.28 -5.27
CA HIS A 15 -5.53 -0.53 -6.39
C HIS A 15 -4.17 -0.94 -5.85
N ALA A 16 -3.68 -2.12 -6.26
CA ALA A 16 -2.38 -2.64 -5.88
C ALA A 16 -1.42 -2.56 -7.07
N CYS A 17 -0.31 -1.84 -6.90
CA CYS A 17 0.77 -1.69 -7.87
C CYS A 17 1.93 -2.62 -7.50
N PHE A 18 2.36 -3.46 -8.44
CA PHE A 18 3.41 -4.47 -8.24
C PHE A 18 4.70 -4.02 -8.91
N SER A 19 5.77 -3.78 -8.13
CA SER A 19 7.04 -3.26 -8.67
C SER A 19 7.65 -4.09 -9.81
N ASP A 20 7.45 -5.41 -9.79
CA ASP A 20 8.09 -6.32 -10.76
C ASP A 20 7.30 -6.46 -12.07
N ILE A 21 6.00 -6.16 -12.04
CA ILE A 21 5.08 -6.39 -13.17
C ILE A 21 4.78 -5.08 -13.91
N GLY A 22 4.87 -3.94 -13.21
CA GLY A 22 4.44 -2.64 -13.73
C GLY A 22 2.90 -2.49 -13.84
N ASP A 23 2.16 -3.54 -13.48
CA ASP A 23 0.70 -3.57 -13.54
C ASP A 23 0.06 -3.08 -12.24
N VAL A 24 -1.10 -2.44 -12.41
CA VAL A 24 -2.01 -2.04 -11.33
C VAL A 24 -3.25 -2.91 -11.39
N LEU A 25 -3.52 -3.66 -10.32
CA LEU A 25 -4.71 -4.49 -10.20
C LEU A 25 -5.69 -3.92 -9.20
N LYS A 26 -6.97 -3.97 -9.56
CA LYS A 26 -8.07 -3.49 -8.75
C LYS A 26 -8.74 -4.64 -7.98
N PHE A 27 -9.05 -4.37 -6.72
CA PHE A 27 -9.74 -5.29 -5.81
C PHE A 27 -10.85 -4.57 -5.05
N ASP A 28 -11.87 -5.29 -4.61
CA ASP A 28 -12.93 -4.70 -3.79
C ASP A 28 -12.48 -4.52 -2.34
N ASN A 29 -12.84 -3.40 -1.71
CA ASN A 29 -12.62 -3.15 -0.29
C ASN A 29 -13.72 -3.79 0.55
N THR A 30 -13.90 -5.09 0.35
CA THR A 30 -14.75 -5.99 1.12
C THR A 30 -13.90 -7.10 1.70
N LYS A 31 -14.43 -7.85 2.66
CA LYS A 31 -13.69 -8.99 3.23
C LYS A 31 -13.32 -10.00 2.13
N GLU A 32 -14.25 -10.28 1.23
CA GLU A 32 -14.11 -11.22 0.12
C GLU A 32 -13.08 -10.71 -0.89
N GLY A 33 -13.13 -9.42 -1.26
CA GLY A 33 -12.15 -8.80 -2.16
C GLY A 33 -10.73 -8.81 -1.58
N ILE A 34 -10.59 -8.56 -0.27
CA ILE A 34 -9.30 -8.63 0.42
C ILE A 34 -8.78 -10.07 0.47
N LEU A 35 -9.63 -11.06 0.74
CA LEU A 35 -9.23 -12.47 0.72
C LEU A 35 -8.80 -12.92 -0.69
N TYR A 36 -9.51 -12.44 -1.72
CA TYR A 36 -9.14 -12.68 -3.11
C TYR A 36 -7.77 -12.08 -3.44
N PHE A 37 -7.50 -10.84 -3.01
CA PHE A 37 -6.19 -10.22 -3.11
C PHE A 37 -5.09 -11.05 -2.42
N LEU A 38 -5.29 -11.48 -1.17
CA LEU A 38 -4.29 -12.28 -0.46
C LEU A 38 -4.05 -13.65 -1.12
N ASN A 39 -5.08 -14.23 -1.74
CA ASN A 39 -4.92 -15.44 -2.52
C ASN A 39 -4.15 -15.19 -3.83
N TYR A 40 -4.44 -14.08 -4.52
CA TYR A 40 -3.70 -13.63 -5.69
C TYR A 40 -2.20 -13.48 -5.37
N LEU A 41 -1.84 -12.86 -4.24
CA LEU A 41 -0.44 -12.74 -3.81
C LEU A 41 0.25 -14.11 -3.70
N LYS A 42 -0.39 -15.07 -3.04
CA LYS A 42 0.16 -16.43 -2.87
C LYS A 42 0.35 -17.14 -4.21
N GLN A 43 -0.65 -17.07 -5.10
CA GLN A 43 -0.61 -17.72 -6.41
C GLN A 43 0.51 -17.17 -7.29
N ASN A 44 0.82 -15.88 -7.15
CA ASN A 44 1.86 -15.18 -7.91
C ASN A 44 3.20 -15.08 -7.17
N ARG A 45 3.43 -15.92 -6.15
CA ARG A 45 4.71 -16.03 -5.39
C ARG A 45 5.11 -14.76 -4.61
N PHE A 46 4.15 -13.88 -4.34
CA PHE A 46 4.29 -12.78 -3.39
C PHE A 46 3.97 -13.29 -1.97
N PHE A 47 4.91 -14.01 -1.36
CA PHE A 47 4.75 -14.57 -0.03
C PHE A 47 5.00 -13.54 1.08
N ASN A 48 4.47 -13.80 2.27
CA ASN A 48 4.67 -12.93 3.42
C ASN A 48 6.14 -12.77 3.86
N THR A 49 7.02 -13.71 3.53
CA THR A 49 8.45 -13.67 3.83
C THR A 49 9.26 -12.81 2.85
N ASN A 50 8.74 -12.57 1.66
CA ASN A 50 9.44 -11.83 0.61
C ASN A 50 8.70 -10.57 0.14
N THR A 51 7.53 -10.24 0.69
CA THR A 51 6.66 -9.16 0.21
C THR A 51 6.29 -8.17 1.31
N LEU A 52 6.40 -6.88 1.00
CA LEU A 52 6.01 -5.77 1.86
C LEU A 52 4.88 -4.98 1.21
N LEU A 53 3.83 -4.69 1.98
CA LEU A 53 2.67 -3.94 1.54
C LEU A 53 2.74 -2.50 2.07
N GLY A 54 2.81 -1.51 1.18
CA GLY A 54 2.69 -0.09 1.51
C GLY A 54 1.26 0.38 1.27
N LEU A 55 0.55 0.79 2.32
CA LEU A 55 -0.85 1.18 2.29
C LEU A 55 -0.99 2.70 2.44
N GLU A 56 -1.47 3.41 1.43
CA GLU A 56 -1.77 4.84 1.54
C GLU A 56 -3.12 5.06 2.24
N SER A 57 -3.07 5.64 3.45
CA SER A 57 -4.23 5.75 4.33
C SER A 57 -5.13 6.95 4.01
N THR A 58 -6.07 6.81 3.07
CA THR A 58 -7.16 7.79 2.92
C THR A 58 -8.29 7.49 3.91
N GLY A 59 -8.26 8.11 5.09
CA GLY A 59 -9.25 7.87 6.15
C GLY A 59 -9.14 6.47 6.78
N SER A 60 -10.25 5.93 7.31
CA SER A 60 -10.28 4.63 8.02
C SER A 60 -10.42 3.40 7.13
N TYR A 61 -10.51 3.57 5.80
CA TYR A 61 -10.80 2.47 4.87
C TYR A 61 -9.71 1.40 4.80
N HIS A 62 -8.49 1.78 5.17
CA HIS A 62 -7.31 0.91 5.18
C HIS A 62 -7.32 -0.14 6.30
N LEU A 63 -8.11 0.06 7.37
CA LEU A 63 -8.06 -0.74 8.60
C LEU A 63 -8.37 -2.22 8.37
N GLN A 64 -9.37 -2.52 7.53
CA GLN A 64 -9.76 -3.91 7.28
C GLN A 64 -8.69 -4.66 6.49
N LEU A 65 -8.14 -4.02 5.46
CA LEU A 65 -7.05 -4.57 4.65
C LEU A 65 -5.79 -4.77 5.49
N SER A 66 -5.39 -3.78 6.29
CA SER A 66 -4.21 -3.87 7.14
C SER A 66 -4.34 -4.98 8.18
N PHE A 67 -5.50 -5.12 8.82
CA PHE A 67 -5.77 -6.18 9.79
C PHE A 67 -5.69 -7.57 9.17
N LEU A 68 -6.38 -7.80 8.05
CA LEU A 68 -6.41 -9.11 7.39
C LEU A 68 -5.04 -9.50 6.81
N ALA A 69 -4.32 -8.55 6.21
CA ALA A 69 -2.97 -8.79 5.71
C ALA A 69 -1.97 -9.11 6.84
N THR A 70 -2.06 -8.39 7.97
CA THR A 70 -1.24 -8.65 9.16
C THR A 70 -1.55 -10.02 9.77
N ASN A 71 -2.82 -10.42 9.82
CA ASN A 71 -3.23 -11.77 10.24
C ASN A 71 -2.68 -12.86 9.32
N ALA A 72 -2.59 -12.58 8.01
CA ALA A 72 -1.92 -13.44 7.03
C ALA A 72 -0.37 -13.35 7.08
N LYS A 73 0.17 -12.66 8.09
CA LYS A 73 1.60 -12.49 8.40
C LYS A 73 2.38 -11.63 7.41
N TYR A 74 1.72 -10.88 6.55
CA TYR A 74 2.41 -9.90 5.71
C TYR A 74 2.90 -8.73 6.55
N THR A 75 4.05 -8.16 6.16
CA THR A 75 4.50 -6.89 6.72
C THR A 75 3.75 -5.76 6.01
N VAL A 76 3.01 -4.96 6.78
CA VAL A 76 2.19 -3.84 6.29
C VAL A 76 2.70 -2.53 6.86
N PHE A 77 2.97 -1.56 5.99
CA PHE A 77 3.30 -0.19 6.35
C PHE A 77 2.14 0.73 5.97
N VAL A 78 1.50 1.35 6.95
CA VAL A 78 0.45 2.33 6.70
C VAL A 78 1.10 3.71 6.59
N ILE A 79 0.98 4.33 5.41
CA ILE A 79 1.50 5.65 5.07
C ILE A 79 0.37 6.65 5.27
N ASN A 80 0.51 7.55 6.24
CA ASN A 80 -0.47 8.60 6.47
C ASN A 80 -0.27 9.75 5.45
N PRO A 81 -1.22 9.98 4.51
CA PRO A 81 -1.09 11.00 3.46
C PRO A 81 -0.96 12.41 4.03
N LEU A 82 -1.52 12.70 5.21
CA LEU A 82 -1.39 14.01 5.85
C LEU A 82 0.07 14.27 6.24
N ILE A 83 0.78 13.26 6.72
CA ILE A 83 2.19 13.35 7.09
C ILE A 83 3.04 13.43 5.82
N THR A 84 2.76 12.60 4.81
CA THR A 84 3.47 12.62 3.52
C THR A 84 3.32 13.95 2.78
N ARG A 85 2.12 14.56 2.80
CA ARG A 85 1.84 15.87 2.19
C ARG A 85 2.54 17.03 2.92
N ILE A 86 2.77 16.91 4.22
CA ILE A 86 3.58 17.87 4.97
C ILE A 86 5.07 17.70 4.63
N GLN A 87 5.55 16.46 4.47
CA GLN A 87 6.93 16.18 4.08
C GLN A 87 7.24 16.66 2.66
N SER A 88 6.34 16.49 1.69
CA SER A 88 6.55 16.98 0.32
C SER A 88 6.62 18.51 0.25
N LYS A 89 5.78 19.23 1.01
CA LYS A 89 5.87 20.69 1.13
C LYS A 89 7.16 21.17 1.80
N ARG A 90 7.62 20.47 2.84
CA ARG A 90 8.88 20.79 3.52
C ARG A 90 10.10 20.54 2.62
N ALA A 91 10.11 19.44 1.86
CA ALA A 91 11.18 19.15 0.91
C ALA A 91 11.30 20.25 -0.17
N VAL A 92 10.17 20.72 -0.71
CA VAL A 92 10.15 21.83 -1.67
C VAL A 92 10.63 23.15 -1.03
N HIS A 93 10.22 23.45 0.20
CA HIS A 93 10.65 24.66 0.91
C HIS A 93 12.15 24.66 1.23
N ILE A 94 12.68 23.52 1.70
CA ILE A 94 14.11 23.31 1.96
C ILE A 94 14.90 23.45 0.65
N MET A 95 14.44 22.86 -0.45
CA MET A 95 15.13 22.94 -1.74
C MET A 95 15.16 24.36 -2.34
N LEU A 96 14.17 25.21 -2.03
CA LEU A 96 14.17 26.63 -2.41
C LEU A 96 15.09 27.48 -1.53
N MET A 97 15.30 27.11 -0.26
CA MET A 97 16.20 27.82 0.66
C MET A 97 17.69 27.58 0.36
N TYR A 98 18.06 26.50 -0.32
CA TYR A 98 19.45 26.23 -0.75
C TYR A 98 19.78 26.72 -2.17
N ARG A 99 18.91 27.56 -2.77
CA ARG A 99 19.11 28.17 -4.11
C ARG A 99 19.43 29.67 -4.06
N THR A 100 19.85 30.20 -2.92
CA THR A 100 20.39 31.56 -2.75
C THR A 100 21.88 31.50 -2.46
#